data_AF-A0AAW2D623-F1
#
_entry.id   AF-A0AAW2D623-F1
#
_cell.length_a   1.000
_cell.length_b   1.000
_cell.length_c   1.000
_cell.angle_alpha   90.00
_cell.angle_beta   90.00
_cell.angle_gamma   90.00
#
_symmetry.space_group_name_H-M   'P 1'
#
loop_
_entity.id
_entity.type
_entity.pdbx_description
1 polymer ?
#
loop_
_entity_poly.entity_id
_entity_poly.type
_entity_poly.pdbx_seq_one_letter_code
_entity_poly.pdbx_strand_id
1 'polypeptide(L)'
;MQGWKEKLLSQAGKEVTIKVVVQSITTYSMSVFRLPIGLLKDIQAMIRKFWWGCSENSRKIHWVKWETLCSSKLIGGMGFRDLRLFNDAMLGKQVWCLFHDRNSLVYKWEAEAIKSIHVSQYVDSDALIRPFSFDGVYSVQSAYRLFVSTQRQVQPSSSDVEAGKGLWNGMRKLRVSNKVCHFLWRAVHESLPTKLNLHQRQVMDDGLCEVCGDCVEDCIHALWFCDAMKPIWMSDARFSFLRAHKFSNFGDLFQFLCLHASFNLVALFAMVAWGIWERRNRMREGCAGCAKEASSGSCS
;
A
#
# COMPACT_ATOMS: atom_id res chain seq x y z
N MET A 1 -8.07 5.42 18.70
CA MET A 1 -6.68 4.87 18.65
C MET A 1 -5.69 5.60 19.57
N GLN A 2 -6.11 6.58 20.38
CA GLN A 2 -5.22 7.44 21.20
C GLN A 2 -4.39 6.73 22.30
N GLY A 3 -4.56 5.42 22.53
CA GLY A 3 -3.79 4.67 23.54
C GLY A 3 -2.61 3.83 23.00
N TRP A 4 -2.48 3.69 21.68
CA TRP A 4 -1.42 2.87 21.08
C TRP A 4 -0.24 3.79 20.80
N LYS A 5 0.92 3.56 21.44
CA LYS A 5 2.12 4.37 21.22
C LYS A 5 2.57 4.24 19.76
N GLU A 6 2.04 5.11 18.88
CA GLU A 6 2.37 5.18 17.44
C GLU A 6 3.89 5.28 17.20
N LYS A 7 4.63 5.83 18.18
CA LYS A 7 6.10 5.97 18.20
C LYS A 7 6.87 4.65 18.30
N LEU A 8 6.27 3.58 18.84
CA LEU A 8 6.98 2.31 19.10
C LEU A 8 6.82 1.27 17.98
N LEU A 9 5.83 1.44 17.12
CA LEU A 9 5.53 0.45 16.09
C LEU A 9 6.32 0.72 14.81
N SER A 10 7.07 -0.29 14.38
CA SER A 10 7.62 -0.35 13.02
C SER A 10 6.50 -0.33 11.98
N GLN A 11 6.80 0.05 10.74
CA GLN A 11 5.78 0.04 9.67
C GLN A 11 5.17 -1.35 9.43
N ALA A 12 5.99 -2.40 9.52
CA ALA A 12 5.48 -3.78 9.48
C ALA A 12 4.51 -4.07 10.64
N GLY A 13 4.81 -3.57 11.85
CA GLY A 13 3.91 -3.68 13.01
C GLY A 13 2.58 -2.94 12.81
N LYS A 14 2.61 -1.75 12.19
CA LYS A 14 1.40 -0.99 11.84
C LYS A 14 0.55 -1.76 10.82
N GLU A 15 1.16 -2.42 9.84
CA GLU A 15 0.44 -3.21 8.83
C GLU A 15 -0.35 -4.33 9.49
N VAL A 16 0.31 -5.08 10.39
CA VAL A 16 -0.30 -6.18 11.15
C VAL A 16 -1.41 -5.63 12.05
N THR A 17 -1.17 -4.54 12.77
CA THR A 17 -2.16 -3.92 13.67
C THR A 17 -3.42 -3.51 12.92
N ILE A 18 -3.29 -2.87 11.76
CA ILE A 18 -4.44 -2.47 10.94
C ILE A 18 -5.26 -3.69 10.52
N LYS A 19 -4.60 -4.74 10.05
CA LYS A 19 -5.27 -5.93 9.51
C LYS A 19 -5.93 -6.79 10.57
N VAL A 20 -5.23 -7.00 11.68
CA VAL A 20 -5.64 -7.96 12.73
C VAL A 20 -6.54 -7.29 13.76
N VAL A 21 -6.32 -6.02 14.07
CA VAL A 21 -7.06 -5.32 15.14
C VAL A 21 -8.08 -4.35 14.54
N VAL A 22 -7.64 -3.37 13.74
CA VAL A 22 -8.54 -2.29 13.33
C VAL A 22 -9.65 -2.79 12.41
N GLN A 23 -9.32 -3.64 11.43
CA GLN A 23 -10.31 -4.20 10.49
C GLN A 23 -11.16 -5.31 11.09
N SER A 24 -10.71 -5.99 12.15
CA SER A 24 -11.51 -7.04 12.80
C SER A 24 -12.58 -6.45 13.70
N ILE A 25 -12.28 -5.37 14.42
CA ILE A 25 -13.26 -4.64 15.26
C ILE A 25 -14.48 -4.21 14.45
N THR A 26 -14.28 -3.76 13.20
CA THR A 26 -15.38 -3.33 12.33
C THR A 26 -16.18 -4.48 11.73
N THR A 27 -15.69 -5.72 11.82
CA THR A 27 -16.29 -6.87 11.13
C THR A 27 -17.69 -7.19 11.66
N TYR A 28 -17.91 -7.12 12.97
CA TYR A 28 -19.23 -7.36 13.56
C TYR A 28 -20.26 -6.29 13.14
N SER A 29 -19.92 -5.00 13.29
CA SER A 29 -20.82 -3.92 12.88
C SER A 29 -21.15 -4.00 11.39
N MET A 30 -20.18 -4.36 10.55
CA MET A 30 -20.37 -4.54 9.11
C MET A 30 -21.13 -5.82 8.74
N SER A 31 -21.23 -6.81 9.64
CA SER A 31 -22.00 -8.02 9.37
C SER A 31 -23.49 -7.83 9.59
N VAL A 32 -23.86 -6.85 10.41
CA VAL A 32 -25.26 -6.59 10.79
C VAL A 32 -25.80 -5.36 10.07
N PHE A 33 -25.00 -4.30 9.94
CA PHE A 33 -25.47 -3.00 9.45
C PHE A 33 -24.79 -2.60 8.15
N ARG A 34 -25.56 -1.95 7.27
CA ARG A 34 -25.01 -1.14 6.19
C ARG A 34 -24.53 0.18 6.76
N LEU A 35 -23.22 0.32 6.92
CA LEU A 35 -22.64 1.51 7.54
C LEU A 35 -22.75 2.72 6.60
N PRO A 36 -23.06 3.93 7.12
CA PRO A 36 -23.07 5.14 6.31
C PRO A 36 -21.70 5.39 5.66
N ILE A 37 -21.71 5.86 4.41
CA ILE A 37 -20.48 6.12 3.64
C ILE A 37 -19.59 7.14 4.36
N GLY A 38 -20.17 8.14 5.04
CA GLY A 38 -19.43 9.11 5.85
C GLY A 38 -18.61 8.43 6.96
N LEU A 39 -19.24 7.58 7.76
CA LEU A 39 -18.57 6.82 8.82
C LEU A 39 -17.45 5.93 8.27
N LEU A 40 -17.69 5.25 7.14
CA LEU A 40 -16.66 4.43 6.48
C LEU A 40 -15.45 5.28 6.06
N LYS A 41 -15.68 6.48 5.50
CA LYS A 41 -14.62 7.43 5.14
C LYS A 41 -13.86 7.94 6.36
N ASP A 42 -14.54 8.17 7.47
CA ASP A 42 -13.90 8.61 8.73
C ASP A 42 -13.01 7.51 9.31
N ILE A 43 -13.48 6.26 9.31
CA ILE A 43 -12.68 5.10 9.73
C ILE A 43 -11.46 4.95 8.80
N GLN A 44 -11.64 5.06 7.49
CA GLN A 44 -10.53 5.04 6.53
C GLN A 44 -9.54 6.19 6.76
N ALA A 45 -10.02 7.39 7.08
CA ALA A 45 -9.17 8.54 7.43
C ALA A 45 -8.34 8.25 8.69
N MET A 46 -8.94 7.65 9.73
CA MET A 46 -8.22 7.23 10.93
C MET A 46 -7.14 6.19 10.61
N ILE A 47 -7.45 5.17 9.80
CA ILE A 47 -6.47 4.15 9.39
C ILE A 47 -5.32 4.77 8.59
N ARG A 48 -5.62 5.68 7.65
CA ARG A 48 -4.59 6.40 6.87
C ARG A 48 -3.69 7.25 7.76
N LYS A 49 -4.29 7.94 8.74
CA LYS A 49 -3.56 8.76 9.72
C LYS A 49 -2.63 7.92 10.59
N PHE A 50 -3.06 6.71 10.96
CA PHE A 50 -2.26 5.75 11.73
C PHE A 50 -1.13 5.14 10.88
N TRP A 51 -1.44 4.70 9.65
CA TRP A 51 -0.47 4.09 8.72
C TRP A 51 0.68 5.04 8.35
N TRP A 52 0.35 6.29 8.01
CA TRP A 52 1.34 7.28 7.58
C TRP A 52 1.92 8.11 8.73
N GLY A 53 1.40 7.97 9.95
CA GLY A 53 1.83 8.77 11.11
C GLY A 53 2.98 8.16 11.89
N CYS A 54 3.95 8.95 12.35
CA CYS A 54 4.96 8.55 13.34
C CYS A 54 5.10 9.51 14.54
N SER A 55 4.65 10.76 14.44
CA SER A 55 4.75 11.78 15.49
C SER A 55 3.48 12.63 15.57
N GLU A 56 3.18 13.17 16.75
CA GLU A 56 1.94 13.90 17.06
C GLU A 56 1.85 15.28 16.39
N ASN A 57 2.98 15.90 16.04
CA ASN A 57 3.03 17.34 15.75
C ASN A 57 3.38 17.75 14.31
N SER A 58 3.37 16.83 13.34
CA SER A 58 3.65 17.18 11.93
C SER A 58 2.51 16.82 10.99
N ARG A 59 2.33 17.64 9.95
CA ARG A 59 1.39 17.39 8.84
C ARG A 59 1.73 16.04 8.19
N LYS A 60 0.82 15.07 8.30
CA LYS A 60 1.05 13.68 7.86
C LYS A 60 0.81 13.57 6.35
N ILE A 61 1.88 13.31 5.58
CA ILE A 61 1.81 13.18 4.12
C ILE A 61 1.35 11.77 3.74
N HIS A 62 0.26 11.69 2.98
CA HIS A 62 -0.19 10.45 2.37
C HIS A 62 0.50 10.25 1.03
N TRP A 63 1.46 9.32 0.98
CA TRP A 63 2.32 9.12 -0.19
C TRP A 63 1.67 8.28 -1.29
N VAL A 64 0.86 7.29 -0.92
CA VAL A 64 0.21 6.36 -1.85
C VAL A 64 -1.30 6.44 -1.70
N LYS A 65 -2.02 6.38 -2.82
CA LYS A 65 -3.49 6.36 -2.87
C LYS A 65 -4.04 5.19 -2.04
N TRP A 66 -5.20 5.39 -1.42
CA TRP A 66 -5.79 4.39 -0.52
C TRP A 66 -6.18 3.10 -1.27
N GLU A 67 -6.68 3.26 -2.48
CA GLU A 67 -7.10 2.18 -3.38
C GLU A 67 -5.91 1.27 -3.74
N THR A 68 -4.73 1.86 -3.92
CA THR A 68 -3.49 1.12 -4.11
C THR A 68 -3.10 0.36 -2.84
N LEU A 69 -3.23 0.95 -1.66
CA LEU A 69 -2.98 0.23 -0.38
C LEU A 69 -3.97 -0.93 -0.16
N CYS A 70 -5.22 -0.77 -0.60
CA CYS A 70 -6.25 -1.82 -0.54
C CYS A 70 -6.04 -2.95 -1.55
N SER A 71 -5.18 -2.74 -2.55
CA SER A 71 -4.89 -3.75 -3.55
C SER A 71 -4.15 -4.96 -2.96
N SER A 72 -4.26 -6.11 -3.63
CA SER A 72 -3.53 -7.31 -3.23
C SER A 72 -2.02 -7.08 -3.25
N LYS A 73 -1.29 -7.74 -2.34
CA LYS A 73 0.19 -7.76 -2.36
C LYS A 73 0.76 -8.30 -3.66
N LEU A 74 0.00 -9.13 -4.38
CA LEU A 74 0.41 -9.67 -5.69
C LEU A 74 0.52 -8.59 -6.78
N ILE A 75 -0.15 -7.46 -6.61
CA ILE A 75 -0.12 -6.35 -7.57
C ILE A 75 0.40 -5.07 -6.91
N GLY A 76 1.16 -5.21 -5.82
CA GLY A 76 1.83 -4.09 -5.18
C GLY A 76 1.01 -3.31 -4.19
N GLY A 77 -0.16 -3.79 -3.77
CA GLY A 77 -0.85 -3.17 -2.63
C GLY A 77 -0.37 -3.70 -1.28
N MET A 78 -0.92 -3.15 -0.20
CA MET A 78 -0.66 -3.63 1.16
C MET A 78 -1.66 -4.71 1.59
N GLY A 79 -2.73 -4.92 0.83
CA GLY A 79 -3.79 -5.87 1.17
C GLY A 79 -4.68 -5.37 2.31
N PHE A 80 -4.85 -4.06 2.45
CA PHE A 80 -5.91 -3.52 3.30
C PHE A 80 -7.29 -3.77 2.67
N ARG A 81 -8.34 -3.82 3.48
CA ARG A 81 -9.70 -4.01 2.98
C ARG A 81 -10.32 -2.67 2.63
N ASP A 82 -10.96 -2.59 1.47
CA ASP A 82 -11.93 -1.53 1.21
C ASP A 82 -13.15 -1.81 2.09
N LEU A 83 -13.35 -0.95 3.08
CA LEU A 83 -14.41 -1.14 4.09
C LEU A 83 -15.81 -1.12 3.50
N ARG A 84 -16.03 -0.39 2.39
CA ARG A 84 -17.34 -0.32 1.74
C ARG A 84 -17.65 -1.64 1.04
N LEU A 85 -16.74 -2.09 0.17
CA LEU A 85 -16.94 -3.37 -0.53
C LEU A 85 -16.98 -4.55 0.44
N PHE A 86 -16.21 -4.47 1.53
CA PHE A 86 -16.23 -5.50 2.57
C PHE A 86 -17.56 -5.51 3.32
N ASN A 87 -18.14 -4.34 3.65
CA ASN A 87 -19.47 -4.27 4.26
C ASN A 87 -20.54 -4.85 3.33
N ASP A 88 -20.52 -4.50 2.05
CA ASP A 88 -21.46 -5.06 1.06
C ASP A 88 -21.33 -6.60 0.96
N ALA A 89 -20.09 -7.13 0.97
CA ALA A 89 -19.85 -8.57 0.92
C ALA A 89 -20.28 -9.30 2.21
N MET A 90 -20.16 -8.66 3.37
CA MET A 90 -20.62 -9.21 4.65
C MET A 90 -22.15 -9.27 4.70
N LEU A 91 -22.83 -8.23 4.24
CA LEU A 91 -24.30 -8.21 4.16
C LEU A 91 -24.83 -9.20 3.13
N GLY A 92 -24.14 -9.37 2.00
CA GLY A 92 -24.49 -10.39 1.01
C GLY A 92 -24.47 -11.81 1.59
N LYS A 93 -23.59 -12.10 2.57
CA LYS A 93 -23.60 -13.39 3.28
C LYS A 93 -24.86 -13.56 4.12
N GLN A 94 -25.34 -12.50 4.78
CA GLN A 94 -26.59 -12.56 5.56
C GLN A 94 -27.80 -12.83 4.66
N VAL A 95 -27.87 -12.14 3.52
CA VAL A 95 -28.89 -12.38 2.50
C VAL A 95 -28.84 -13.82 2.02
N TRP A 96 -27.66 -14.35 1.69
CA TRP A 96 -27.50 -15.76 1.31
C TRP A 96 -28.03 -16.72 2.38
N CYS A 97 -27.65 -16.52 3.64
CA CYS A 97 -28.13 -17.33 4.77
C CYS A 97 -29.64 -17.25 4.92
N LEU A 98 -30.26 -16.09 4.72
CA LEU A 98 -31.71 -15.92 4.80
C LEU A 98 -32.49 -16.80 3.80
N PHE A 99 -31.93 -16.96 2.59
CA PHE A 99 -32.56 -17.76 1.53
C PHE A 99 -32.27 -19.26 1.64
N HIS A 100 -31.13 -19.66 2.20
CA HIS A 100 -30.67 -21.06 2.17
C HIS A 100 -30.70 -21.76 3.53
N ASP A 101 -30.71 -21.03 4.65
CA ASP A 101 -30.74 -21.57 5.99
C ASP A 101 -32.12 -21.39 6.64
N ARG A 102 -32.73 -22.49 7.09
CA ARG A 102 -34.03 -22.48 7.78
C ARG A 102 -33.92 -22.03 9.24
N ASN A 103 -32.70 -22.01 9.80
CA ASN A 103 -32.42 -21.63 11.19
C ASN A 103 -31.67 -20.29 11.28
N SER A 104 -31.92 -19.38 10.33
CA SER A 104 -31.35 -18.03 10.34
C SER A 104 -31.60 -17.31 11.68
N LEU A 105 -30.59 -16.56 12.14
CA LEU A 105 -30.66 -15.72 13.35
C LEU A 105 -31.58 -14.49 13.19
N VAL A 106 -32.08 -14.26 11.97
CA VAL A 106 -33.08 -13.22 11.66
C VAL A 106 -34.43 -13.68 12.19
N TYR A 107 -35.20 -12.78 12.80
CA TYR A 107 -36.53 -13.13 13.29
C TYR A 107 -37.39 -13.65 12.13
N LYS A 108 -38.17 -14.71 12.37
CA LYS A 108 -38.97 -15.37 11.31
C LYS A 108 -39.86 -14.39 10.53
N TRP A 109 -40.49 -13.44 11.24
CA TRP A 109 -41.34 -12.43 10.63
C TRP A 109 -40.57 -11.45 9.74
N GLU A 110 -39.33 -11.09 10.09
CA GLU A 110 -38.47 -10.24 9.25
C GLU A 110 -38.02 -11.01 8.00
N ALA A 111 -37.68 -12.28 8.15
CA ALA A 111 -37.31 -13.14 7.04
C ALA A 111 -38.45 -13.31 6.03
N GLU A 112 -39.67 -13.48 6.52
CA GLU A 112 -40.89 -13.56 5.70
C GLU A 112 -41.19 -12.23 5.02
N ALA A 113 -41.12 -11.11 5.76
CA ALA A 113 -41.31 -9.77 5.20
C ALA A 113 -40.31 -9.46 4.08
N ILE A 114 -39.01 -9.73 4.29
CA ILE A 114 -37.97 -9.52 3.29
C ILE A 114 -38.20 -10.39 2.04
N LYS A 115 -38.57 -11.67 2.23
CA LYS A 115 -38.89 -12.58 1.12
C LYS A 115 -40.15 -12.17 0.35
N SER A 116 -41.06 -11.43 0.98
CA SER A 116 -42.28 -10.92 0.36
C SER A 116 -42.09 -9.64 -0.46
N ILE A 117 -40.93 -8.98 -0.36
CA ILE A 117 -40.61 -7.79 -1.16
C ILE A 117 -40.53 -8.21 -2.63
N HIS A 118 -41.46 -7.72 -3.44
CA HIS A 118 -41.42 -7.89 -4.89
C HIS A 118 -40.20 -7.16 -5.45
N VAL A 119 -39.23 -7.92 -5.97
CA VAL A 119 -38.13 -7.38 -6.77
C VAL A 119 -38.72 -6.88 -8.11
N SER A 120 -38.16 -5.80 -8.66
CA SER A 120 -38.64 -5.13 -9.88
C SER A 120 -39.14 -6.10 -10.97
N GLN A 121 -40.32 -5.82 -11.51
CA GLN A 121 -40.87 -6.55 -12.67
C GLN A 121 -40.17 -6.18 -14.00
N TYR A 122 -39.35 -5.13 -13.99
CA TYR A 122 -38.50 -4.79 -15.12
C TYR A 122 -37.28 -5.70 -15.12
N VAL A 123 -37.31 -6.69 -16.01
CA VAL A 123 -36.21 -7.59 -16.34
C VAL A 123 -35.16 -6.77 -17.10
N ASP A 124 -34.27 -6.09 -16.37
CA ASP A 124 -32.90 -6.04 -16.86
C ASP A 124 -32.35 -7.46 -16.72
N SER A 125 -31.69 -7.96 -17.75
CA SER A 125 -31.11 -9.31 -17.75
C SER A 125 -30.25 -9.50 -16.51
N ASP A 126 -30.71 -10.34 -15.57
CA ASP A 126 -29.98 -10.67 -14.36
C ASP A 126 -28.59 -11.19 -14.75
N ALA A 127 -27.56 -10.41 -14.43
CA ALA A 127 -26.19 -10.90 -14.54
C ALA A 127 -25.97 -11.88 -13.39
N LEU A 128 -25.76 -13.16 -13.72
CA LEU A 128 -25.18 -14.14 -12.81
C LEU A 128 -23.76 -13.70 -12.44
N ILE A 129 -23.66 -12.81 -11.48
CA ILE A 129 -22.43 -12.50 -10.75
C ILE A 129 -22.10 -13.81 -10.02
N ARG A 130 -21.16 -14.62 -10.51
CA ARG A 130 -20.72 -15.87 -9.86
C ARG A 130 -19.80 -15.55 -8.68
N PRO A 131 -20.26 -15.33 -7.43
CA PRO A 131 -19.40 -15.03 -6.31
C PRO A 131 -19.03 -16.33 -5.58
N PHE A 132 -19.33 -17.49 -6.17
CA PHE A 132 -19.38 -18.77 -5.49
C PHE A 132 -18.02 -19.43 -5.45
N SER A 133 -17.73 -20.08 -4.32
CA SER A 133 -16.68 -21.08 -4.24
C SER A 133 -17.06 -22.29 -5.12
N PHE A 134 -16.10 -23.19 -5.40
CA PHE A 134 -16.33 -24.39 -6.25
C PHE A 134 -17.46 -25.31 -5.72
N ASP A 135 -17.82 -25.17 -4.45
CA ASP A 135 -18.90 -25.88 -3.75
C ASP A 135 -20.28 -25.21 -3.88
N GLY A 136 -20.38 -24.05 -4.54
CA GLY A 136 -21.63 -23.29 -4.66
C GLY A 136 -22.01 -22.50 -3.39
N VAL A 137 -21.14 -22.47 -2.37
CA VAL A 137 -21.43 -21.77 -1.11
C VAL A 137 -20.96 -20.32 -1.17
N TYR A 138 -21.80 -19.39 -0.69
CA TYR A 138 -21.39 -17.99 -0.56
C TYR A 138 -20.27 -17.84 0.48
N SER A 139 -19.15 -17.28 0.06
CA SER A 139 -18.10 -16.80 0.94
C SER A 139 -17.96 -15.28 0.81
N VAL A 140 -17.86 -14.59 1.95
CA VAL A 140 -17.57 -13.15 1.98
C VAL A 140 -16.29 -12.85 1.20
N GLN A 141 -15.30 -13.74 1.25
CA GLN A 141 -14.02 -13.54 0.59
C GLN A 141 -14.14 -13.56 -0.94
N SER A 142 -14.90 -14.49 -1.50
CA SER A 142 -15.09 -14.60 -2.96
C SER A 142 -15.95 -13.45 -3.48
N ALA A 143 -17.03 -13.10 -2.78
CA ALA A 143 -17.87 -11.94 -3.11
C ALA A 143 -17.07 -10.63 -3.04
N TYR A 144 -16.27 -10.43 -1.99
CA TYR A 144 -15.40 -9.26 -1.87
C TYR A 144 -14.39 -9.18 -3.03
N ARG A 145 -13.73 -10.29 -3.39
CA ARG A 145 -12.79 -10.32 -4.53
C ARG A 145 -13.50 -9.94 -5.84
N LEU A 146 -14.73 -10.38 -6.03
CA LEU A 146 -15.53 -10.06 -7.19
C LEU A 146 -15.87 -8.57 -7.25
N PHE A 147 -16.36 -7.98 -6.16
CA PHE A 147 -16.63 -6.54 -6.09
C PHE A 147 -15.38 -5.70 -6.37
N VAL A 148 -14.23 -6.11 -5.83
CA VAL A 148 -12.95 -5.44 -6.13
C VAL A 148 -12.58 -5.56 -7.61
N SER A 149 -12.78 -6.73 -8.24
CA SER A 149 -12.49 -6.89 -9.67
C SER A 149 -13.44 -6.09 -10.57
N THR A 150 -14.73 -6.04 -10.24
CA THR A 150 -15.73 -5.29 -11.01
C THR A 150 -15.47 -3.78 -10.91
N GLN A 151 -15.16 -3.26 -9.72
CA GLN A 151 -14.82 -1.84 -9.55
C GLN A 151 -13.58 -1.44 -10.37
N ARG A 152 -12.64 -2.38 -10.59
CA ARG A 152 -11.45 -2.14 -11.40
C ARG A 152 -11.71 -2.16 -12.89
N GLN A 153 -12.65 -2.96 -13.39
CA GLN A 153 -13.01 -2.98 -14.82
C GLN A 153 -13.62 -1.66 -15.30
N VAL A 154 -14.25 -0.91 -14.40
CA VAL A 154 -14.79 0.43 -14.70
C VAL A 154 -13.67 1.49 -14.81
N GLN A 155 -12.46 1.19 -14.34
CA GLN A 155 -11.28 2.05 -14.48
C GLN A 155 -10.44 1.57 -15.68
N PRO A 156 -9.80 2.47 -16.46
CA PRO A 156 -8.95 2.06 -17.57
C PRO A 156 -7.83 1.14 -17.07
N SER A 157 -7.75 -0.06 -17.65
CA SER A 157 -6.72 -1.04 -17.34
C SER A 157 -5.38 -0.59 -17.94
N SER A 158 -4.37 -0.32 -17.11
CA SER A 158 -2.99 -0.23 -17.61
C SER A 158 -2.46 -1.64 -17.91
N SER A 159 -1.76 -1.79 -19.04
CA SER A 159 -1.01 -2.97 -19.44
C SER A 159 0.00 -3.44 -18.37
N ASP A 160 0.37 -2.57 -17.43
CA ASP A 160 1.38 -2.78 -16.40
C ASP A 160 0.97 -3.75 -15.28
N VAL A 161 -0.32 -4.10 -15.15
CA VAL A 161 -0.80 -4.89 -14.00
C VAL A 161 -0.23 -6.32 -14.01
N GLU A 162 -0.05 -6.92 -15.19
CA GLU A 162 0.54 -8.27 -15.32
C GLU A 162 2.04 -8.26 -15.11
N ALA A 163 2.73 -7.29 -15.71
CA ALA A 163 4.16 -7.05 -15.53
C ALA A 163 4.51 -6.83 -14.04
N GLY A 164 3.67 -6.08 -13.32
CA GLY A 164 3.80 -5.86 -11.88
C GLY A 164 3.68 -7.14 -11.05
N LYS A 165 2.85 -8.13 -11.45
CA LYS A 165 2.69 -9.38 -10.68
C LYS A 165 4.00 -10.13 -10.48
N GLY A 166 4.85 -10.16 -11.51
CA GLY A 166 6.17 -10.78 -11.46
C GLY A 166 7.09 -10.10 -10.44
N LEU A 167 7.15 -8.78 -10.49
CA LEU A 167 7.95 -7.94 -9.56
C LEU A 167 7.57 -8.20 -8.10
N TRP A 168 6.28 -8.16 -7.77
CA TRP A 168 5.83 -8.29 -6.38
C TRP A 168 5.97 -9.71 -5.84
N ASN A 169 5.78 -10.72 -6.69
CA ASN A 169 6.07 -12.12 -6.35
C ASN A 169 7.56 -12.34 -6.10
N GLY A 170 8.43 -11.74 -6.92
CA GLY A 170 9.88 -11.75 -6.71
C GLY A 170 10.24 -11.12 -5.37
N MET A 171 9.73 -9.93 -5.09
CA MET A 171 10.01 -9.20 -3.84
C MET A 171 9.57 -9.99 -2.59
N ARG A 172 8.41 -10.67 -2.64
CA ARG A 172 7.93 -11.47 -1.50
C ARG A 172 8.83 -12.68 -1.21
N LYS A 173 9.48 -13.25 -2.23
CA LYS A 173 10.38 -14.39 -2.10
C LYS A 173 11.79 -13.98 -1.65
N LEU A 174 12.11 -12.67 -1.63
CA LEU A 174 13.41 -12.20 -1.16
C LEU A 174 13.61 -12.51 0.31
N ARG A 175 14.74 -13.13 0.64
CA ARG A 175 15.16 -13.42 2.00
C ARG A 175 15.83 -12.20 2.63
N VAL A 176 15.09 -11.10 2.74
CA VAL A 176 15.54 -9.85 3.37
C VAL A 176 14.57 -9.42 4.48
N SER A 177 15.01 -8.49 5.34
CA SER A 177 14.16 -8.02 6.44
C SER A 177 12.90 -7.28 5.94
N ASN A 178 11.82 -7.33 6.72
CA ASN A 178 10.57 -6.62 6.39
C ASN A 178 10.76 -5.11 6.22
N LYS A 179 11.75 -4.51 6.91
CA LYS A 179 12.12 -3.09 6.76
C LYS A 179 12.56 -2.79 5.33
N VAL A 180 13.38 -3.66 4.77
CA VAL A 180 13.92 -3.53 3.39
C VAL A 180 12.82 -3.81 2.37
N CYS A 181 11.98 -4.82 2.57
CA CYS A 181 10.82 -5.06 1.70
C CYS A 181 9.86 -3.86 1.67
N HIS A 182 9.58 -3.25 2.82
CA HIS A 182 8.73 -2.06 2.89
C HIS A 182 9.40 -0.85 2.22
N PHE A 183 10.73 -0.69 2.36
CA PHE A 183 11.48 0.32 1.63
C PHE A 183 11.39 0.14 0.12
N LEU A 184 11.65 -1.06 -0.40
CA LEU A 184 11.55 -1.36 -1.83
C LEU A 184 10.14 -1.09 -2.33
N TRP A 185 9.12 -1.54 -1.60
CA TRP A 185 7.73 -1.22 -1.91
C TRP A 185 7.52 0.29 -2.02
N ARG A 186 8.07 1.07 -1.10
CA ARG A 186 7.96 2.53 -1.16
C ARG A 186 8.70 3.13 -2.36
N ALA A 187 9.87 2.61 -2.68
CA ALA A 187 10.69 3.07 -3.80
C ALA A 187 9.99 2.82 -5.15
N VAL A 188 9.44 1.61 -5.34
CA VAL A 188 8.69 1.23 -6.55
C VAL A 188 7.41 2.07 -6.73
N HIS A 189 6.76 2.45 -5.62
CA HIS A 189 5.60 3.35 -5.66
C HIS A 189 5.97 4.84 -5.68
N GLU A 190 7.25 5.19 -5.90
CA GLU A 190 7.75 6.58 -5.90
C GLU A 190 7.29 7.37 -4.66
N SER A 191 7.24 6.69 -3.52
CA SER A 191 6.63 7.17 -2.27
C SER A 191 7.66 7.45 -1.17
N LEU A 192 8.94 7.39 -1.51
CA LEU A 192 10.03 7.83 -0.64
C LEU A 192 10.04 9.36 -0.55
N PRO A 193 10.41 9.95 0.59
CA PRO A 193 10.58 11.40 0.74
C PRO A 193 11.87 11.88 0.05
N THR A 194 11.99 11.65 -1.25
CA THR A 194 13.02 12.26 -2.09
C THR A 194 12.77 13.77 -2.20
N LYS A 195 13.77 14.56 -2.57
CA LYS A 195 13.55 16.01 -2.66
C LYS A 195 12.52 16.39 -3.71
N LEU A 196 12.49 15.69 -4.86
CA LEU A 196 11.44 15.91 -5.87
C LEU A 196 10.05 15.73 -5.26
N ASN A 197 9.84 14.64 -4.52
CA ASN A 197 8.56 14.33 -3.90
C ASN A 197 8.20 15.32 -2.77
N LEU A 198 9.18 15.83 -2.04
CA LEU A 198 8.97 16.84 -1.01
C LEU A 198 8.66 18.22 -1.60
N HIS A 199 9.34 18.59 -2.69
CA HIS A 199 9.07 19.82 -3.46
C HIS A 199 7.66 19.80 -4.07
N GLN A 200 7.26 18.69 -4.70
CA GLN A 200 5.90 18.51 -5.23
C GLN A 200 4.81 18.63 -4.15
N ARG A 201 5.17 18.41 -2.87
CA ARG A 201 4.28 18.53 -1.71
C ARG A 201 4.44 19.86 -0.97
N GLN A 202 5.20 20.80 -1.54
CA GLN A 202 5.45 22.13 -0.97
C GLN A 202 6.07 22.06 0.44
N VAL A 203 6.92 21.06 0.68
CA VAL A 203 7.67 20.91 1.94
C VAL A 203 9.05 21.55 1.85
N MET A 204 9.61 21.62 0.65
CA MET A 204 10.89 22.27 0.35
C MET A 204 10.77 23.12 -0.92
N ASP A 205 11.67 24.10 -1.04
CA ASP A 205 11.66 25.08 -2.14
C ASP A 205 12.29 24.54 -3.43
N ASP A 206 13.17 23.54 -3.35
CA ASP A 206 13.79 22.89 -4.50
C ASP A 206 13.72 21.36 -4.47
N GLY A 207 13.86 20.77 -5.66
CA GLY A 207 13.97 19.33 -5.85
C GLY A 207 15.41 18.85 -6.08
N LEU A 208 16.44 19.67 -5.86
CA LEU A 208 17.82 19.38 -6.28
C LEU A 208 18.57 18.52 -5.27
N CYS A 209 19.19 17.45 -5.76
CA CYS A 209 19.97 16.50 -4.98
C CYS A 209 21.08 17.19 -4.17
N GLU A 210 21.04 17.09 -2.85
CA GLU A 210 22.07 17.67 -1.95
C GLU A 210 23.43 16.99 -2.06
N VAL A 211 23.47 15.80 -2.65
CA VAL A 211 24.70 15.01 -2.75
C VAL A 211 25.47 15.35 -4.02
N CYS A 212 24.79 15.57 -5.14
CA CYS A 212 25.46 15.93 -6.40
C CYS A 212 25.25 17.39 -6.82
N GLY A 213 24.34 18.14 -6.21
CA GLY A 213 24.09 19.56 -6.49
C GLY A 213 23.30 19.85 -7.78
N ASP A 214 23.46 19.02 -8.80
CA ASP A 214 23.11 19.42 -10.17
C ASP A 214 21.87 18.75 -10.77
N CYS A 215 21.32 17.72 -10.12
CA CYS A 215 20.21 16.92 -10.66
C CYS A 215 19.00 16.94 -9.74
N VAL A 216 17.81 16.84 -10.32
CA VAL A 216 16.57 16.63 -9.57
C VAL A 216 16.61 15.25 -8.89
N GLU A 217 16.31 15.19 -7.60
CA GLU A 217 16.36 13.97 -6.83
C GLU A 217 15.00 13.23 -6.84
N ASP A 218 14.81 12.36 -7.83
CA ASP A 218 13.78 11.31 -7.82
C ASP A 218 14.31 10.01 -7.15
N CYS A 219 13.49 8.95 -7.06
CA CYS A 219 13.91 7.72 -6.39
C CYS A 219 15.07 7.02 -7.11
N ILE A 220 15.06 6.98 -8.44
CA ILE A 220 16.10 6.31 -9.21
C ILE A 220 17.42 7.09 -9.19
N HIS A 221 17.38 8.41 -9.20
CA HIS A 221 18.54 9.26 -9.00
C HIS A 221 19.11 9.06 -7.60
N ALA A 222 18.28 9.15 -6.55
CA ALA A 222 18.72 8.98 -5.17
C ALA A 222 19.42 7.64 -4.91
N LEU A 223 18.98 6.56 -5.57
CA LEU A 223 19.42 5.19 -5.30
C LEU A 223 20.43 4.64 -6.32
N TRP A 224 20.38 5.07 -7.59
CA TRP A 224 21.15 4.46 -8.67
C TRP A 224 21.94 5.47 -9.52
N PHE A 225 21.30 6.51 -10.07
CA PHE A 225 21.95 7.40 -11.05
C PHE A 225 22.82 8.52 -10.44
N CYS A 226 22.70 8.82 -9.15
CA CYS A 226 23.51 9.86 -8.51
C CYS A 226 25.00 9.56 -8.62
N ASP A 227 25.78 10.53 -9.13
CA ASP A 227 27.22 10.39 -9.37
C ASP A 227 27.99 9.98 -8.13
N ALA A 228 27.61 10.53 -6.97
CA ALA A 228 28.21 10.19 -5.70
C ALA A 228 27.98 8.72 -5.27
N MET A 229 26.97 8.04 -5.82
CA MET A 229 26.68 6.63 -5.53
C MET A 229 27.34 5.69 -6.54
N LYS A 230 27.85 6.19 -7.67
CA LYS A 230 28.52 5.37 -8.70
C LYS A 230 29.63 4.49 -8.13
N PRO A 231 30.53 4.95 -7.24
CA PRO A 231 31.60 4.12 -6.70
C PRO A 231 31.09 2.89 -5.94
N ILE A 232 29.99 3.02 -5.20
CA ILE A 232 29.36 1.93 -4.44
C ILE A 232 28.84 0.84 -5.39
N TRP A 233 28.21 1.25 -6.49
CA TRP A 233 27.73 0.30 -7.48
C TRP A 233 28.84 -0.21 -8.41
N MET A 234 29.99 0.48 -8.48
CA MET A 234 31.16 0.07 -9.30
C MET A 234 32.08 -0.89 -8.57
N SER A 235 32.05 -0.94 -7.24
CA SER A 235 32.87 -1.90 -6.48
C SER A 235 32.49 -3.36 -6.76
N ASP A 236 31.28 -3.60 -7.26
CA ASP A 236 30.80 -4.95 -7.58
C ASP A 236 30.42 -5.06 -9.06
N ALA A 237 31.24 -5.80 -9.82
CA ALA A 237 31.07 -6.02 -11.25
C ALA A 237 29.74 -6.70 -11.61
N ARG A 238 29.09 -7.38 -10.65
CA ARG A 238 27.81 -8.05 -10.88
C ARG A 238 26.68 -7.08 -11.23
N PHE A 239 26.81 -5.79 -10.93
CA PHE A 239 25.81 -4.78 -11.29
C PHE A 239 26.10 -4.06 -12.62
N SER A 240 27.18 -4.42 -13.32
CA SER A 240 27.58 -3.76 -14.58
C SER A 240 26.51 -3.80 -15.67
N PHE A 241 25.81 -4.93 -15.82
CA PHE A 241 24.77 -5.12 -16.83
C PHE A 241 23.61 -4.13 -16.70
N LEU A 242 23.29 -3.67 -15.49
CA LEU A 242 22.23 -2.67 -15.27
C LEU A 242 22.56 -1.32 -15.92
N ARG A 243 23.84 -0.98 -16.10
CA ARG A 243 24.24 0.31 -16.72
C ARG A 243 24.10 0.32 -18.24
N ALA A 244 24.02 -0.84 -18.88
CA ALA A 244 23.79 -0.93 -20.31
C ALA A 244 22.37 -0.51 -20.70
N HIS A 245 21.45 -0.43 -19.73
CA HIS A 245 20.06 -0.10 -19.94
C HIS A 245 19.71 1.28 -19.38
N LYS A 246 18.77 1.94 -20.05
CA LYS A 246 18.13 3.16 -19.55
C LYS A 246 16.83 2.78 -18.85
N PHE A 247 16.59 3.37 -17.69
CA PHE A 247 15.39 3.15 -16.88
C PHE A 247 14.72 4.49 -16.61
N SER A 248 13.39 4.53 -16.65
CA SER A 248 12.62 5.77 -16.45
C SER A 248 12.35 6.04 -14.98
N ASN A 249 12.16 4.99 -14.19
CA ASN A 249 11.88 5.06 -12.76
C ASN A 249 12.53 3.89 -12.00
N PHE A 250 12.49 3.92 -10.67
CA PHE A 250 13.10 2.86 -9.86
C PHE A 250 12.38 1.51 -10.03
N GLY A 251 11.07 1.53 -10.27
CA GLY A 251 10.26 0.34 -10.56
C GLY A 251 10.76 -0.44 -11.77
N ASP A 252 11.02 0.24 -12.90
CA ASP A 252 11.53 -0.38 -14.13
C ASP A 252 12.88 -1.05 -13.90
N LEU A 253 13.78 -0.36 -13.20
CA LEU A 253 15.10 -0.88 -12.84
C LEU A 253 14.97 -2.13 -11.97
N PHE A 254 14.12 -2.08 -10.94
CA PHE A 254 13.93 -3.21 -10.04
C PHE A 254 13.25 -4.39 -10.73
N GLN A 255 12.30 -4.13 -11.62
CA GLN A 255 11.66 -5.15 -12.44
C GLN A 255 12.67 -5.86 -13.34
N PHE A 256 13.49 -5.10 -14.05
CA PHE A 256 14.55 -5.64 -14.89
C PHE A 256 15.51 -6.50 -14.08
N LEU A 257 15.92 -6.02 -12.90
CA LEU A 257 16.75 -6.80 -11.98
C LEU A 257 16.09 -8.12 -11.56
N CYS A 258 14.80 -8.11 -11.21
CA CYS A 258 14.07 -9.33 -10.85
C CYS A 258 13.93 -10.33 -12.00
N LEU A 259 13.96 -9.88 -13.26
CA LEU A 259 13.84 -10.74 -14.44
C LEU A 259 15.17 -11.33 -14.89
N HIS A 260 16.27 -10.58 -14.74
CA HIS A 260 17.57 -10.94 -15.33
C HIS A 260 18.63 -11.37 -14.32
N ALA A 261 18.37 -11.25 -13.01
CA ALA A 261 19.34 -11.62 -11.98
C ALA A 261 18.86 -12.75 -11.06
N SER A 262 19.83 -13.39 -10.39
CA SER A 262 19.54 -14.38 -9.36
C SER A 262 18.95 -13.72 -8.10
N PHE A 263 18.11 -14.46 -7.36
CA PHE A 263 17.50 -13.97 -6.11
C PHE A 263 18.52 -13.41 -5.10
N ASN A 264 19.72 -13.98 -5.04
CA ASN A 264 20.78 -13.52 -4.15
C ASN A 264 21.32 -12.14 -4.59
N LEU A 265 21.46 -11.91 -5.90
CA LEU A 265 21.90 -10.61 -6.41
C LEU A 265 20.83 -9.53 -6.21
N VAL A 266 19.55 -9.89 -6.40
CA VAL A 266 18.40 -8.99 -6.08
C VAL A 266 18.39 -8.64 -4.59
N ALA A 267 18.61 -9.61 -3.71
CA ALA A 267 18.68 -9.39 -2.27
C ALA A 267 19.86 -8.49 -1.89
N LEU A 268 21.04 -8.70 -2.47
CA LEU A 268 22.20 -7.84 -2.26
C LEU A 268 21.92 -6.41 -2.72
N PHE A 269 21.37 -6.23 -3.93
CA PHE A 269 20.97 -4.93 -4.44
C PHE A 269 20.02 -4.21 -3.48
N ALA A 270 18.99 -4.92 -3.00
CA ALA A 270 18.01 -4.38 -2.05
C ALA A 270 18.65 -3.89 -0.76
N MET A 271 19.61 -4.65 -0.21
CA MET A 271 20.33 -4.28 1.00
C MET A 271 21.25 -3.08 0.79
N VAL A 272 21.95 -3.00 -0.35
CA VAL A 272 22.82 -1.87 -0.70
C VAL A 272 21.98 -0.61 -0.93
N ALA A 273 20.89 -0.70 -1.70
CA ALA A 273 19.95 0.40 -1.92
C ALA A 273 19.33 0.90 -0.60
N TRP A 274 18.97 -0.01 0.30
CA TRP A 274 18.53 0.35 1.65
C TRP A 274 19.63 1.09 2.43
N GLY A 275 20.88 0.62 2.40
CA GLY A 275 22.01 1.25 3.07
C GLY A 275 22.30 2.67 2.54
N ILE A 276 22.23 2.86 1.22
CA ILE A 276 22.33 4.18 0.56
C ILE A 276 21.22 5.09 1.07
N TRP A 277 19.97 4.63 1.02
CA TRP A 277 18.82 5.41 1.47
C TRP A 277 18.91 5.78 2.96
N GLU A 278 19.31 4.83 3.80
CA GLU A 278 19.45 5.05 5.25
C GLU A 278 20.56 6.06 5.55
N ARG A 279 21.69 6.02 4.81
CA ARG A 279 22.74 7.03 4.90
C ARG A 279 22.23 8.42 4.49
N ARG A 280 21.50 8.54 3.39
CA ARG A 280 20.93 9.82 2.94
C ARG A 280 19.97 10.41 3.97
N ASN A 281 19.10 9.59 4.56
CA ASN A 281 18.19 10.05 5.62
C ASN A 281 18.95 10.50 6.88
N ARG A 282 19.99 9.76 7.30
CA ARG A 282 20.83 10.17 8.43
C ARG A 282 21.49 11.52 8.20
N MET A 283 21.97 11.80 6.99
CA MET A 283 22.56 13.11 6.67
C MET A 283 21.54 14.26 6.82
N ARG A 284 20.28 14.03 6.45
CA ARG A 284 19.20 15.02 6.58
C ARG A 284 18.78 15.25 8.03
N GLU A 285 18.64 14.17 8.80
CA GLU A 285 18.33 14.26 10.24
C GLU A 285 19.47 14.92 11.01
N GLY A 286 20.73 14.62 10.67
CA GLY A 286 21.92 15.25 11.25
C GLY A 286 22.06 16.74 10.88
N CYS A 287 21.80 17.12 9.63
CA CYS A 287 21.79 18.53 9.23
C CYS A 287 20.65 19.33 9.89
N ALA A 288 19.47 18.73 10.08
CA ALA A 288 18.37 19.37 10.81
C ALA A 288 18.66 19.52 12.32
N GLY A 289 19.52 18.67 12.89
CA GLY A 289 20.06 18.81 14.25
C GLY A 289 21.10 19.93 14.35
N CYS A 290 22.11 19.93 13.46
CA CYS A 290 23.12 20.99 13.41
C CYS A 290 22.55 22.37 13.10
N ALA A 291 21.51 22.48 12.25
CA ALA A 291 20.85 23.75 11.96
C ALA A 291 20.10 24.33 13.19
N LYS A 292 19.65 23.47 14.11
CA LYS A 292 19.03 23.88 15.37
C LYS A 292 20.06 24.26 16.43
N GLU A 293 21.23 23.63 16.44
CA GLU A 293 22.34 24.00 17.32
C GLU A 293 23.07 25.26 16.85
N ALA A 294 23.19 25.48 15.54
CA ALA A 294 23.74 26.71 14.97
C ALA A 294 22.83 27.94 15.20
N SER A 295 21.51 27.74 15.35
CA SER A 295 20.56 28.81 15.68
C SER A 295 20.38 29.04 17.19
N SER A 296 20.86 28.15 18.06
CA SER A 296 20.90 28.34 19.51
C SER A 296 22.26 28.80 20.05
N GLY A 297 23.31 28.82 19.21
CA GLY A 297 24.69 29.17 19.58
C GLY A 297 25.12 30.63 19.39
N SER A 298 24.19 31.59 19.26
CA SER A 298 24.53 33.02 19.15
C SER A 298 23.73 33.89 20.12
N CYS A 299 23.97 33.70 21.42
CA CYS A 299 23.82 34.75 22.41
C CYS A 299 24.50 34.34 23.73
N SER A 300 25.77 34.72 23.90
CA SER A 300 26.46 35.11 25.15
C SER A 300 27.91 35.43 24.83
#